data_AF-A0A7Y3IDQ8-F1
#
_entry.id   AF-A0A7Y3IDQ8-F1
#
_cell.length_a   1.000
_cell.length_b   1.000
_cell.length_c   1.000
_cell.angle_alpha   90.00
_cell.angle_beta   90.00
_cell.angle_gamma   90.00
#
_symmetry.space_group_name_H-M   'P 1'
#
loop_
_entity.id
_entity.type
_entity.pdbx_description
1 polymer ?
#
loop_
_entity_poly.entity_id
_entity_poly.type
_entity_poly.pdbx_seq_one_letter_code
_entity_poly.pdbx_strand_id
1 'polypeptide(L)'
;TGASNGGEGVFYAALSVPTRVGGIIAMPGAYIKDPDDLTALAGVPTLLMVGELDTPWLGPAQSTLTALENAGVPATLDIISNQDHILTIPQQDLVDWIEAN
;
A
#
# COMPACT_ATOMS: atom_id res chain seq x y z
N THR A 1 8.09 -3.89 2.32
CA THR A 1 6.74 -4.35 2.72
C THR A 1 6.51 -3.99 4.18
N GLY A 2 5.27 -3.85 4.62
CA GLY A 2 4.96 -3.51 6.01
C GLY A 2 3.49 -3.76 6.35
N ALA A 3 3.21 -4.02 7.63
CA ALA A 3 1.88 -4.40 8.10
C ALA A 3 1.37 -3.51 9.24
N SER A 4 0.10 -3.11 9.20
CA SER A 4 -0.53 -2.21 10.18
C SER A 4 0.26 -0.90 10.33
N ASN A 5 0.81 -0.58 11.50
CA ASN A 5 1.74 0.54 11.66
C ASN A 5 2.95 0.48 10.71
N GLY A 6 3.41 -0.72 10.36
CA GLY A 6 4.43 -0.91 9.32
C GLY A 6 3.90 -0.62 7.92
N GLY A 7 2.60 -0.83 7.67
CA GLY A 7 1.91 -0.48 6.43
C GLY A 7 1.77 1.03 6.24
N GLU A 8 1.72 1.81 7.31
CA GLU A 8 1.94 3.27 7.25
C GLU A 8 3.43 3.58 7.11
N GLY A 9 4.25 2.92 7.93
CA GLY A 9 5.70 3.09 8.01
C GLY A 9 6.44 2.97 6.68
N VAL A 10 5.99 2.07 5.79
CA VAL A 10 6.63 1.84 4.49
C VAL A 10 6.59 3.07 3.60
N PHE A 11 5.56 3.91 3.67
CA PHE A 11 5.52 5.14 2.88
C PHE A 11 6.59 6.13 3.32
N TYR A 12 6.75 6.34 4.63
CA TYR A 12 7.82 7.20 5.16
C TYR A 12 9.21 6.68 4.80
N ALA A 13 9.41 5.37 4.90
CA ALA A 13 10.66 4.75 4.51
C ALA A 13 10.93 4.96 3.01
N ALA A 14 9.93 4.75 2.17
CA ALA A 14 10.07 4.93 0.73
C ALA A 14 10.35 6.39 0.35
N LEU A 15 9.61 7.34 0.93
CA LEU A 15 9.80 8.78 0.72
C LEU A 15 11.18 9.28 1.17
N SER A 16 11.81 8.61 2.13
CA SER A 16 13.18 8.95 2.55
C SER A 16 14.26 8.55 1.54
N VAL A 17 13.98 7.56 0.68
CA VAL A 17 14.91 7.02 -0.32
C VAL A 17 14.20 6.60 -1.61
N PRO A 18 13.45 7.49 -2.29
CA PRO A 18 12.51 7.13 -3.34
C PRO A 18 13.18 6.42 -4.53
N THR A 19 14.41 6.79 -4.86
CA THR A 19 15.18 6.20 -5.97
C THR A 19 15.74 4.80 -5.68
N ARG A 20 15.50 4.24 -4.48
CA ARG A 20 16.01 2.94 -4.05
C ARG A 20 14.89 1.90 -3.84
N VAL A 21 13.64 2.30 -3.94
CA VAL A 21 12.49 1.43 -3.71
C VAL A 21 11.98 0.89 -5.04
N GLY A 22 12.02 -0.44 -5.18
CA GLY A 22 11.48 -1.13 -6.35
C GLY A 22 9.97 -1.36 -6.28
N GLY A 23 9.38 -1.29 -5.09
CA GLY A 23 7.93 -1.43 -4.91
C GLY A 23 7.52 -1.34 -3.44
N ILE A 24 6.24 -1.08 -3.21
CA ILE A 24 5.64 -0.94 -1.87
C ILE A 24 4.53 -1.98 -1.73
N ILE A 25 4.52 -2.71 -0.60
CA ILE A 25 3.40 -3.57 -0.20
C ILE A 25 3.01 -3.19 1.23
N ALA A 26 1.74 -2.82 1.44
CA ALA A 26 1.23 -2.30 2.72
C ALA A 26 -0.04 -3.06 3.18
N MET A 27 -0.02 -3.69 4.37
CA MET A 27 -0.94 -4.79 4.75
C MET A 27 -1.38 -4.87 6.24
N PRO A 28 -2.55 -4.36 6.65
CA PRO A 28 -3.20 -3.22 6.06
C PRO A 28 -2.29 -2.00 6.10
N GLY A 29 -2.45 -1.09 5.15
CA GLY A 29 -1.59 0.08 5.02
C GLY A 29 -2.31 1.28 4.45
N ALA A 30 -1.89 2.46 4.89
CA ALA A 30 -2.40 3.74 4.43
C ALA A 30 -1.33 4.83 4.61
N TYR A 31 -1.47 5.92 3.87
CA TYR A 31 -0.67 7.12 4.06
C TYR A 31 -1.54 8.25 4.59
N ILE A 32 -1.22 8.72 5.80
CA ILE A 32 -2.05 9.65 6.58
C ILE A 32 -1.45 11.06 6.68
N LYS A 33 -0.50 11.39 5.81
CA LYS A 33 0.12 12.73 5.74
C LYS A 33 -0.30 13.43 4.46
N ASP A 34 0.47 14.43 4.04
CA ASP A 34 0.17 15.28 2.89
C ASP A 34 0.26 14.44 1.61
N PRO A 35 -0.85 14.25 0.85
CA PRO A 35 -0.85 13.50 -0.40
C PRO A 35 0.21 13.96 -1.41
N ASP A 36 0.59 15.25 -1.40
CA ASP A 36 1.58 15.80 -2.34
C ASP A 36 2.96 15.15 -2.17
N ASP A 37 3.28 14.62 -0.98
CA ASP A 37 4.53 13.90 -0.72
C ASP A 37 4.66 12.66 -1.62
N LEU A 38 3.55 12.02 -1.98
CA LEU A 38 3.54 10.78 -2.78
C LEU A 38 4.01 10.99 -4.22
N THR A 39 4.06 12.22 -4.72
CA THR A 39 4.61 12.54 -6.06
C THR A 39 6.07 12.10 -6.20
N ALA A 40 6.83 12.03 -5.10
CA ALA A 40 8.20 11.53 -5.10
C ALA A 40 8.30 10.03 -5.40
N LEU A 41 7.19 9.29 -5.35
CA LEU A 41 7.09 7.85 -5.63
C LEU A 41 6.55 7.56 -7.03
N ALA A 42 6.46 8.56 -7.92
CA ALA A 42 5.96 8.37 -9.27
C ALA A 42 6.69 7.22 -9.99
N GLY A 43 5.92 6.28 -10.53
CA GLY A 43 6.43 5.08 -11.18
C GLY A 43 6.83 3.93 -10.25
N VAL A 44 6.75 4.06 -8.92
CA VAL A 44 7.02 2.96 -7.97
C VAL A 44 5.76 2.10 -7.80
N PRO A 45 5.75 0.83 -8.23
CA PRO A 45 4.60 -0.04 -8.08
C PRO A 45 4.19 -0.19 -6.59
N THR A 46 2.91 -0.01 -6.31
CA THR A 46 2.38 -0.02 -4.95
C THR A 46 1.15 -0.92 -4.82
N LEU A 47 1.21 -1.85 -3.88
CA LEU A 47 0.12 -2.74 -3.51
C LEU A 47 -0.36 -2.41 -2.10
N LEU A 48 -1.60 -1.98 -2.01
CA LEU A 48 -2.34 -1.85 -0.77
C LEU A 48 -3.21 -3.09 -0.59
N MET A 49 -3.31 -3.59 0.63
CA MET A 49 -4.22 -4.67 0.99
C MET A 49 -5.00 -4.28 2.22
N VAL A 50 -6.27 -4.64 2.32
CA VAL A 50 -7.09 -4.38 3.51
C VAL A 50 -8.17 -5.44 3.63
N GLY A 51 -8.50 -5.83 4.86
CA GLY A 51 -9.63 -6.73 5.10
C GLY A 51 -10.95 -5.99 4.85
N GLU A 52 -11.90 -6.62 4.17
CA GLU A 52 -13.24 -6.07 3.91
C GLU A 52 -13.95 -5.59 5.20
N LEU A 53 -13.71 -6.28 6.32
CA LEU A 53 -14.32 -6.02 7.62
C LEU A 53 -13.49 -5.03 8.47
N ASP A 54 -12.27 -4.68 8.05
CA ASP A 54 -11.40 -3.71 8.72
C ASP A 54 -11.82 -2.27 8.40
N THR A 55 -13.03 -1.91 8.84
CA THR A 55 -13.65 -0.61 8.57
C THR A 55 -12.79 0.60 8.96
N PRO A 56 -11.97 0.58 10.04
CA PRO A 56 -11.04 1.65 10.33
C PRO A 56 -9.96 1.87 9.28
N TRP A 57 -9.54 0.83 8.55
CA TRP A 57 -8.47 0.90 7.55
C TRP A 57 -8.96 1.01 6.11
N LEU A 58 -10.20 0.57 5.83
CA LEU A 58 -10.76 0.60 4.47
C LEU A 58 -10.78 2.01 3.87
N GLY A 59 -11.34 2.99 4.61
CA GLY A 59 -11.41 4.38 4.16
C GLY A 59 -10.04 5.02 3.94
N PRO A 60 -9.09 4.91 4.89
CA PRO A 60 -7.71 5.36 4.70
C PRO A 60 -7.00 4.68 3.52
N ALA A 61 -7.16 3.37 3.33
CA ALA A 61 -6.55 2.66 2.21
C ALA A 61 -7.09 3.15 0.86
N GLN A 62 -8.41 3.36 0.75
CA GLN A 62 -9.03 3.95 -0.45
C GLN A 62 -8.55 5.39 -0.72
N SER A 63 -8.45 6.20 0.33
CA SER A 63 -7.94 7.57 0.22
C SER A 63 -6.47 7.58 -0.24
N THR A 64 -5.68 6.63 0.25
CA THR A 64 -4.28 6.43 -0.14
C THR A 64 -4.18 6.00 -1.60
N LEU A 65 -5.02 5.07 -2.07
CA LEU A 65 -5.08 4.68 -3.48
C LEU A 65 -5.32 5.89 -4.38
N THR A 66 -6.36 6.69 -4.10
CA THR A 66 -6.66 7.90 -4.88
C THR A 66 -5.50 8.90 -4.87
N ALA A 67 -4.83 9.08 -3.72
CA ALA A 67 -3.67 9.95 -3.62
C ALA A 67 -2.49 9.45 -4.47
N LEU A 68 -2.20 8.14 -4.44
CA LEU A 68 -1.17 7.50 -5.25
C LEU A 68 -1.46 7.63 -6.74
N GLU A 69 -2.70 7.37 -7.17
CA GLU A 69 -3.12 7.52 -8.56
C GLU A 69 -2.96 8.95 -9.06
N ASN A 70 -3.39 9.95 -8.26
CA ASN A 70 -3.23 11.37 -8.59
C ASN A 70 -1.76 11.79 -8.66
N ALA A 71 -0.89 11.15 -7.88
CA ALA A 71 0.56 11.37 -7.89
C ALA A 71 1.29 10.64 -9.03
N GLY A 72 0.59 9.90 -9.89
CA GLY A 72 1.19 9.13 -10.98
C GLY A 72 1.92 7.86 -10.50
N VAL A 73 1.56 7.36 -9.33
CA VAL A 73 2.09 6.11 -8.78
C VAL A 73 1.21 4.95 -9.26
N PRO A 74 1.78 3.91 -9.92
CA PRO A 74 1.04 2.71 -10.27
C PRO A 74 0.61 1.98 -8.98
N ALA A 75 -0.68 2.04 -8.65
CA ALA A 75 -1.17 1.52 -7.38
C ALA A 75 -2.40 0.62 -7.57
N THR A 76 -2.49 -0.43 -6.74
CA THR A 76 -3.68 -1.27 -6.62
C THR A 76 -4.09 -1.40 -5.16
N LEU A 77 -5.39 -1.56 -4.92
CA LEU A 77 -5.96 -1.87 -3.62
C LEU A 77 -6.69 -3.20 -3.70
N ASP A 78 -6.20 -4.19 -2.96
CA ASP A 78 -6.86 -5.48 -2.79
C ASP A 78 -7.69 -5.48 -1.49
N ILE A 79 -9.00 -5.64 -1.64
CA ILE A 79 -9.94 -5.72 -0.52
C ILE A 79 -10.26 -7.19 -0.30
N ILE A 80 -9.68 -7.75 0.76
CA ILE A 80 -9.69 -9.19 1.01
C ILE A 80 -11.00 -9.57 1.71
N SER A 81 -11.82 -10.34 1.00
CA SER A 81 -13.19 -10.68 1.44
C SER A 81 -13.22 -11.46 2.75
N ASN A 82 -14.20 -11.15 3.60
CA ASN A 82 -14.41 -11.79 4.91
C ASN A 82 -13.21 -11.72 5.86
N GLN A 83 -12.29 -10.76 5.69
CA GLN A 83 -11.15 -10.58 6.59
C GLN A 83 -11.25 -9.25 7.33
N ASP A 84 -10.77 -9.25 8.57
CA ASP A 84 -10.62 -8.06 9.42
C ASP A 84 -9.14 -7.61 9.38
N HIS A 85 -8.64 -6.96 10.43
CA HIS A 85 -7.30 -6.39 10.49
C HIS A 85 -6.15 -7.38 10.25
N ILE A 86 -6.33 -8.65 10.62
CA ILE A 86 -5.33 -9.70 10.39
C ILE A 86 -5.60 -10.35 9.04
N LEU A 87 -4.71 -10.10 8.09
CA LEU A 87 -4.82 -10.64 6.75
C LEU A 87 -4.23 -12.05 6.66
N THR A 88 -4.97 -12.97 6.05
CA THR A 88 -4.52 -14.29 5.62
C THR A 88 -4.49 -14.31 4.10
N ILE A 89 -3.29 -14.25 3.55
CA ILE A 89 -3.06 -14.08 2.11
C ILE A 89 -2.25 -15.28 1.63
N PRO A 90 -2.60 -15.90 0.48
CA PRO A 90 -1.72 -16.88 -0.12
C PRO A 90 -0.34 -16.29 -0.38
N GLN A 91 0.71 -16.95 0.11
CA GLN A 91 2.08 -16.48 -0.09
C GLN A 91 2.43 -16.34 -1.58
N GLN A 92 1.84 -17.21 -2.42
CA GLN A 92 2.06 -17.18 -3.87
C GLN A 92 1.62 -15.83 -4.47
N ASP A 93 0.48 -15.28 -4.07
CA ASP A 93 -0.04 -14.03 -4.62
C ASP A 93 0.92 -12.85 -4.33
N LEU A 94 1.55 -12.86 -3.15
CA LEU A 94 2.57 -11.88 -2.79
C LEU A 94 3.85 -12.04 -3.62
N VAL A 95 4.30 -13.27 -3.84
CA VAL A 95 5.50 -13.56 -4.63
C VAL A 95 5.28 -13.21 -6.09
N ASP A 96 4.14 -13.61 -6.66
CA ASP A 96 3.76 -13.32 -8.04
C ASP A 96 3.71 -11.82 -8.30
N TRP A 97 3.15 -11.04 -7.35
CA TRP A 97 3.17 -9.59 -7.47
C TRP A 97 4.59 -9.01 -7.45
N ILE A 98 5.47 -9.53 -6.57
CA ILE A 98 6.87 -9.08 -6.48
C ILE A 98 7.63 -9.41 -7.77
N GLU A 99 7.39 -10.56 -8.40
CA GLU A 99 8.10 -10.97 -9.61
C GLU A 99 7.60 -10.23 -10.86
N ALA A 100 6.35 -9.76 -10.85
CA ALA A 100 5.73 -9.04 -11.96
C ALA A 100 6.06 -7.54 -12.02
N ASN A 101 6.65 -6.96 -10.96
CA ASN A 101 6.92 -5.53 -10.80
C ASN A 101 8.39 -5.25 -10.54
#